data_AF-A0A9P5NCG5-F1
#
_entry.id   AF-A0A9P5NCG5-F1
#
_cell.length_a   1.000
_cell.length_b   1.000
_cell.length_c   1.000
_cell.angle_alpha   90.00
_cell.angle_beta   90.00
_cell.angle_gamma   90.00
#
_symmetry.space_group_name_H-M   'P 1'
#
loop_
_entity.id
_entity.type
_entity.pdbx_description
1 polymer ?
#
loop_
_entity_poly.entity_id
_entity_poly.type
_entity_poly.pdbx_seq_one_letter_code
_entity_poly.pdbx_strand_id
1 'polypeptide(L)'
;MSENLSLPRIWWCCTGPFSVLPIHAAGLYTSFGPQLRLSDFTVSSYITSLSLFISCPPADPPADFKLLIIAQPSTPDLPPLPGVTAEASNIKGRANSLKTIELNGERATSAAVMRESASAPWVHAACHGRQSGIWSSFALHDGLLQLQMLASLPGLSQAEFAFLSTCEMAMGDGHLSGEALHLAGSLHRLGYHSVIATLFSVRDRDAPFIANKVYEQLFKDERLNYRKAAQALHCAIHLLQEANG
;
A
#
# COMPACT_ATOMS: atom_id res chain seq x y z
N MET A 1 -31.99 4.87 0.19
CA MET A 1 -31.42 5.72 -0.88
C MET A 1 -30.64 6.83 -0.21
N SER A 2 -29.35 6.62 0.09
CA SER A 2 -28.47 7.70 0.51
C SER A 2 -27.65 8.11 -0.71
N GLU A 3 -27.76 9.37 -1.09
CA GLU A 3 -26.98 9.98 -2.15
C GLU A 3 -25.48 9.71 -1.92
N ASN A 4 -24.83 9.23 -2.97
CA ASN A 4 -23.40 8.92 -3.00
C ASN A 4 -22.60 10.23 -3.11
N LEU A 5 -22.71 11.08 -2.08
CA LEU A 5 -21.89 12.27 -1.94
C LEU A 5 -20.45 11.80 -1.71
N SER A 6 -19.61 11.92 -2.73
CA SER A 6 -18.18 11.63 -2.63
C SER A 6 -17.60 12.48 -1.50
N LEU A 7 -17.22 11.84 -0.39
CA LEU A 7 -16.64 12.53 0.75
C LEU A 7 -15.43 13.38 0.31
N PRO A 8 -15.27 14.60 0.84
CA PRO A 8 -14.12 15.43 0.52
C PRO A 8 -12.81 14.75 0.91
N ARG A 9 -11.77 14.92 0.09
CA ARG A 9 -10.43 14.40 0.36
C ARG A 9 -9.58 15.43 1.10
N ILE A 10 -9.02 15.06 2.25
CA ILE A 10 -8.05 15.87 2.99
C ILE A 10 -6.64 15.29 2.79
N TRP A 11 -5.66 16.18 2.57
CA TRP A 11 -4.26 15.84 2.46
C TRP A 11 -3.50 16.38 3.68
N TRP A 12 -2.96 15.47 4.48
CA TRP A 12 -2.23 15.76 5.71
C TRP A 12 -0.74 15.89 5.41
N CYS A 13 -0.19 17.10 5.57
CA CYS A 13 1.24 17.37 5.53
C CYS A 13 1.77 17.45 6.97
N CYS A 14 1.95 16.31 7.62
CA CYS A 14 2.37 16.26 9.01
C CYS A 14 3.89 16.43 9.15
N THR A 15 4.33 17.17 10.18
CA THR A 15 5.74 17.36 10.50
C THR A 15 6.04 16.93 11.93
N GLY A 16 7.29 16.51 12.16
CA GLY A 16 7.76 16.12 13.49
C GLY A 16 6.98 14.94 14.09
N PRO A 17 6.83 14.89 15.42
CA PRO A 17 6.16 13.79 16.12
C PRO A 17 4.70 13.56 15.69
N PHE A 18 4.03 14.57 15.11
CA PHE A 18 2.65 14.43 14.67
C PHE A 18 2.48 13.51 13.45
N SER A 19 3.56 13.28 12.71
CA SER A 19 3.60 12.38 11.54
C SER A 19 3.30 10.92 11.90
N VAL A 20 3.44 10.55 13.17
CA VAL A 20 3.28 9.17 13.63
C VAL A 20 1.85 8.83 14.05
N LEU A 21 0.98 9.83 14.13
CA LEU A 21 -0.38 9.65 14.63
C LEU A 21 -1.32 9.19 13.51
N PRO A 22 -2.20 8.22 13.77
CA PRO A 22 -3.23 7.80 12.83
C PRO A 22 -4.38 8.82 12.81
N ILE A 23 -4.11 10.05 12.37
CA ILE A 23 -5.09 11.16 12.31
C ILE A 23 -6.35 10.74 11.55
N HIS A 24 -6.18 9.98 10.48
CA HIS A 24 -7.29 9.42 9.69
C HIS A 24 -8.25 8.53 10.50
N ALA A 25 -7.81 8.01 11.64
CA ALA A 25 -8.59 7.21 12.58
C ALA A 25 -8.99 8.00 13.84
N ALA A 26 -8.82 9.33 13.87
CA ALA A 26 -9.28 10.14 15.00
C ALA A 26 -10.81 10.05 15.14
N GLY A 27 -11.29 9.89 16.36
CA GLY A 27 -12.72 9.78 16.65
C GLY A 27 -13.05 9.70 18.13
N LEU A 28 -14.32 9.87 18.45
CA LEU A 28 -14.88 9.68 19.78
C LEU A 28 -15.36 8.24 19.93
N TYR A 29 -14.47 7.39 20.44
CA TYR A 29 -14.73 5.96 20.65
C TYR A 29 -15.31 5.71 22.06
N THR A 30 -16.44 6.35 22.40
CA THR A 30 -17.09 6.17 23.70
C THR A 30 -18.03 4.97 23.69
N SER A 31 -18.15 4.26 24.81
CA SER A 31 -19.11 3.15 24.98
C SER A 31 -20.57 3.62 25.04
N PHE A 32 -20.79 4.92 25.25
CA PHE A 32 -22.10 5.55 25.33
C PHE A 32 -22.14 6.76 24.39
N GLY A 33 -23.06 6.76 23.43
CA GLY A 33 -23.26 7.83 22.45
C GLY A 33 -22.86 7.45 21.00
N PRO A 34 -23.19 8.31 20.02
CA PRO A 34 -22.82 8.09 18.63
C PRO A 34 -21.30 8.19 18.45
N GLN A 35 -20.71 7.17 17.83
CA GLN A 35 -19.29 7.20 17.49
C GLN A 35 -19.06 8.16 16.33
N LEU A 36 -18.42 9.29 16.62
CA LEU A 36 -18.04 10.28 15.60
C LEU A 36 -16.60 10.00 15.19
N ARG A 37 -16.39 9.55 13.96
CA ARG A 37 -15.05 9.24 13.43
C ARG A 37 -14.77 10.18 12.28
N LEU A 38 -13.52 10.61 12.14
CA LEU A 38 -13.10 11.47 11.03
C LEU A 38 -13.40 10.82 9.67
N SER A 39 -13.28 9.49 9.59
CA SER A 39 -13.62 8.68 8.42
C SER A 39 -15.11 8.73 8.03
N ASP A 40 -16.00 9.26 8.87
CA ASP A 40 -17.41 9.43 8.49
C ASP A 40 -17.62 10.71 7.65
N PHE A 41 -16.64 11.62 7.65
CA PHE A 41 -16.74 12.94 7.02
C PHE A 41 -15.73 13.19 5.89
N THR A 42 -14.63 12.44 5.84
CA THR A 42 -13.55 12.69 4.86
C THR A 42 -12.75 11.44 4.49
N VAL A 43 -12.20 11.46 3.27
CA VAL A 43 -11.14 10.55 2.85
C VAL A 43 -9.78 11.19 3.16
N SER A 44 -8.98 10.54 3.99
CA SER A 44 -7.64 11.04 4.36
C SER A 44 -6.55 10.54 3.42
N SER A 45 -5.55 11.38 3.15
CA SER A 45 -4.30 11.02 2.49
C SER A 45 -3.15 11.79 3.12
N TYR A 46 -1.94 11.26 3.05
CA TYR A 46 -0.76 11.90 3.63
C TYR A 46 0.20 12.33 2.52
N ILE A 47 0.89 13.45 2.72
CA ILE A 47 1.95 13.95 1.85
C ILE A 47 3.18 14.30 2.66
N THR A 48 4.36 14.11 2.07
CA THR A 48 5.63 14.53 2.66
C THR A 48 6.12 15.88 2.13
N SER A 49 5.56 16.35 1.01
CA SER A 49 5.90 17.61 0.37
C SER A 49 4.77 18.08 -0.55
N LEU A 50 4.55 19.39 -0.64
CA LEU A 50 3.62 20.00 -1.60
C LEU A 50 4.07 19.82 -3.05
N SER A 51 5.36 19.53 -3.30
CA SER A 51 5.88 19.26 -4.64
C SER A 51 5.19 18.05 -5.31
N LEU A 52 4.58 17.15 -4.54
CA LEU A 52 3.82 16.02 -5.06
C LEU A 52 2.59 16.45 -5.88
N PHE A 53 2.04 17.65 -5.62
CA PHE A 53 0.92 18.20 -6.38
C PHE A 53 1.32 18.81 -7.73
N ILE A 54 2.62 18.99 -7.98
CA ILE A 54 3.14 19.52 -9.25
C ILE A 54 3.14 18.42 -10.35
N SER A 55 2.69 17.20 -10.02
CA SER A 55 2.74 16.03 -10.90
C SER A 55 1.66 16.04 -12.00
N CYS A 56 2.10 15.64 -13.19
CA CYS A 56 1.37 15.61 -14.47
C CYS A 56 -0.04 14.95 -14.37
N PRO A 57 -1.02 15.36 -15.21
CA PRO A 57 -2.27 14.62 -15.38
C PRO A 57 -2.02 13.13 -15.68
N PRO A 58 -2.95 12.24 -15.28
CA PRO A 58 -2.82 10.82 -15.55
C PRO A 58 -2.71 10.62 -17.06
N ALA A 59 -1.64 9.95 -17.49
CA ALA A 59 -1.58 9.40 -18.83
C ALA A 59 -2.63 8.28 -18.95
N ASP A 60 -3.03 7.95 -20.17
CA ASP A 60 -3.76 6.71 -20.38
C ASP A 60 -2.87 5.54 -19.91
N PRO A 61 -3.43 4.57 -19.15
CA PRO A 61 -2.65 3.42 -18.77
C PRO A 61 -2.08 2.79 -20.05
N PRO A 62 -0.77 2.51 -20.09
CA PRO A 62 -0.15 1.99 -21.31
C PRO A 62 -0.85 0.70 -21.73
N ALA A 63 -0.90 0.43 -23.04
CA ALA A 63 -1.52 -0.78 -23.59
C ALA A 63 -0.94 -2.07 -22.97
N ASP A 64 0.31 -2.02 -22.52
CA ASP A 64 1.01 -3.09 -21.82
C ASP A 64 1.01 -2.93 -20.28
N PHE A 65 -0.06 -2.37 -19.70
CA PHE A 65 -0.21 -2.23 -18.26
C PHE A 65 0.07 -3.54 -17.53
N LYS A 66 0.88 -3.47 -16.47
CA LYS A 66 1.33 -4.62 -15.71
C LYS A 66 1.22 -4.38 -14.21
N LEU A 67 0.54 -5.30 -13.53
CA LEU A 67 0.56 -5.40 -12.07
C LEU A 67 1.60 -6.44 -11.64
N LEU A 68 2.61 -6.00 -10.90
CA LEU A 68 3.55 -6.90 -10.23
C LEU A 68 3.04 -7.23 -8.82
N ILE A 69 2.91 -8.52 -8.51
CA ILE A 69 2.53 -9.04 -7.20
C ILE A 69 3.72 -9.79 -6.62
N ILE A 70 4.27 -9.26 -5.52
CA ILE A 70 5.37 -9.87 -4.77
C ILE A 70 4.75 -10.48 -3.52
N ALA A 71 4.89 -11.80 -3.37
CA ALA A 71 4.32 -12.56 -2.28
C ALA A 71 5.40 -13.43 -1.64
N GLN A 72 5.77 -13.14 -0.40
CA GLN A 72 6.76 -13.92 0.32
C GLN A 72 6.17 -14.45 1.64
N PRO A 73 5.50 -15.62 1.61
CA PRO A 73 4.83 -16.18 2.78
C PRO A 73 5.79 -16.80 3.80
N SER A 74 7.01 -17.17 3.38
CA SER A 74 8.01 -17.81 4.24
C SER A 74 9.40 -17.28 3.92
N THR A 75 10.00 -16.59 4.87
CA THR A 75 11.39 -16.09 4.80
C THR A 75 12.19 -16.75 5.90
N PRO A 76 13.43 -17.22 5.62
CA PRO A 76 14.32 -17.74 6.67
C PRO A 76 14.41 -16.78 7.85
N ASP A 77 14.44 -17.34 9.06
CA ASP A 77 14.59 -16.62 10.34
C ASP A 77 13.46 -15.65 10.72
N LEU A 78 12.34 -15.67 9.99
CA LEU A 78 11.15 -14.84 10.27
C LEU A 78 9.88 -15.68 10.45
N PRO A 79 8.89 -15.18 11.21
CA PRO A 79 7.60 -15.86 11.35
C PRO A 79 6.91 -16.05 9.98
N PRO A 80 6.22 -17.17 9.75
CA PRO A 80 5.47 -17.37 8.53
C PRO A 80 4.29 -16.37 8.42
N LEU A 81 3.93 -16.01 7.19
CA LEU A 81 2.80 -15.15 6.85
C LEU A 81 1.78 -15.96 6.02
N PRO A 82 0.92 -16.78 6.66
CA PRO A 82 0.04 -17.68 5.94
C PRO A 82 -1.01 -16.95 5.08
N GLY A 83 -1.39 -15.72 5.44
CA GLY A 83 -2.32 -14.89 4.66
C GLY A 83 -1.79 -14.41 3.31
N VAL A 84 -0.46 -14.31 3.13
CA VAL A 84 0.17 -13.72 1.94
C VAL A 84 -0.17 -14.44 0.63
N THR A 85 -0.21 -15.78 0.67
CA THR A 85 -0.55 -16.56 -0.53
C THR A 85 -2.00 -16.36 -0.95
N ALA A 86 -2.91 -16.27 0.02
CA ALA A 86 -4.32 -15.99 -0.23
C ALA A 86 -4.52 -14.56 -0.74
N GLU A 87 -3.81 -13.59 -0.15
CA GLU A 87 -3.81 -12.19 -0.60
C GLU A 87 -3.40 -12.07 -2.07
N ALA A 88 -2.26 -12.64 -2.45
CA ALA A 88 -1.77 -12.62 -3.83
C ALA A 88 -2.75 -13.28 -4.82
N SER A 89 -3.34 -14.42 -4.41
CA SER A 89 -4.33 -15.13 -5.22
C SER A 89 -5.60 -14.32 -5.44
N ASN A 90 -6.09 -13.64 -4.40
CA ASN A 90 -7.27 -12.77 -4.48
C ASN A 90 -7.03 -11.61 -5.44
N ILE A 91 -5.88 -10.93 -5.34
CA ILE A 91 -5.56 -9.79 -6.20
C ILE A 91 -5.46 -10.22 -7.66
N LYS A 92 -4.79 -11.34 -7.92
CA LYS A 92 -4.69 -11.92 -9.26
C LYS A 92 -6.06 -12.27 -9.82
N GLY A 93 -6.94 -12.86 -9.01
CA GLY A 93 -8.32 -13.14 -9.39
C GLY A 93 -9.13 -11.87 -9.70
N ARG A 94 -8.87 -10.74 -9.05
CA ARG A 94 -9.53 -9.45 -9.34
C ARG A 94 -9.00 -8.78 -10.61
N ALA A 95 -7.73 -8.98 -10.92
CA ALA A 95 -7.09 -8.37 -12.08
C ALA A 95 -7.62 -8.93 -13.42
N ASN A 96 -8.27 -10.11 -13.42
CA ASN A 96 -8.95 -10.73 -14.57
C ASN A 96 -8.16 -10.63 -15.89
N SER A 97 -8.49 -9.65 -16.73
CA SER A 97 -7.96 -9.40 -18.07
C SER A 97 -6.67 -8.58 -18.10
N LEU A 98 -6.21 -8.05 -16.96
CA LEU A 98 -4.95 -7.31 -16.85
C LEU A 98 -3.76 -8.26 -16.76
N LYS A 99 -2.63 -7.85 -17.35
CA LYS A 99 -1.38 -8.61 -17.24
C LYS A 99 -0.86 -8.53 -15.80
N THR A 100 -0.86 -9.67 -15.11
CA THR A 100 -0.26 -9.81 -13.78
C THR A 100 1.03 -10.62 -13.84
N ILE A 101 2.07 -10.17 -13.13
CA ILE A 101 3.25 -10.99 -12.86
C ILE A 101 3.32 -11.25 -11.36
N GLU A 102 3.24 -12.53 -11.01
CA GLU A 102 3.27 -12.99 -9.63
C GLU A 102 4.63 -13.61 -9.33
N LEU A 103 5.37 -13.05 -8.38
CA LEU A 103 6.58 -13.60 -7.80
C LEU A 103 6.25 -14.10 -6.40
N ASN A 104 6.12 -15.42 -6.25
CA ASN A 104 5.67 -16.06 -5.01
C ASN A 104 6.73 -17.02 -4.47
N GLY A 105 7.03 -16.94 -3.17
CA GLY A 105 7.94 -17.84 -2.48
C GLY A 105 9.35 -17.77 -3.07
N GLU A 106 9.89 -18.93 -3.47
CA GLU A 106 11.23 -19.05 -4.07
C GLU A 106 11.43 -18.19 -5.33
N ARG A 107 10.35 -17.79 -6.01
CA ARG A 107 10.41 -16.91 -7.19
C ARG A 107 10.54 -15.43 -6.83
N ALA A 108 10.23 -15.04 -5.59
CA ALA A 108 10.36 -13.69 -5.09
C ALA A 108 11.82 -13.43 -4.69
N THR A 109 12.73 -13.41 -5.68
CA THR A 109 14.14 -13.07 -5.49
C THR A 109 14.40 -11.60 -5.76
N SER A 110 15.47 -11.06 -5.18
CA SER A 110 15.89 -9.66 -5.38
C SER A 110 16.08 -9.33 -6.86
N ALA A 111 16.73 -10.24 -7.61
CA ALA A 111 16.94 -10.08 -9.04
C ALA A 111 15.62 -10.09 -9.85
N ALA A 112 14.68 -10.99 -9.51
CA ALA A 112 13.38 -11.04 -10.18
C ALA A 112 12.56 -9.78 -9.87
N VAL A 113 12.48 -9.38 -8.60
CA VAL A 113 11.74 -8.18 -8.19
C VAL A 113 12.28 -6.93 -8.88
N MET A 114 13.60 -6.73 -8.91
CA MET A 114 14.21 -5.58 -9.60
C MET A 114 13.87 -5.57 -11.09
N ARG A 115 14.01 -6.72 -11.78
CA ARG A 115 13.71 -6.84 -13.20
C ARG A 115 12.24 -6.51 -13.51
N GLU A 116 11.31 -7.08 -12.75
CA GLU A 116 9.89 -6.88 -13.01
C GLU A 116 9.40 -5.49 -12.60
N SER A 117 9.99 -4.87 -11.56
CA SER A 117 9.62 -3.53 -11.09
C SER A 117 9.98 -2.44 -12.10
N ALA A 118 11.00 -2.64 -12.93
CA ALA A 118 11.40 -1.69 -13.95
C ALA A 118 10.32 -1.43 -15.02
N SER A 119 9.31 -2.28 -15.14
CA SER A 119 8.27 -2.16 -16.18
C SER A 119 6.84 -2.28 -15.63
N ALA A 120 6.67 -2.24 -14.30
CA ALA A 120 5.37 -2.43 -13.67
C ALA A 120 4.86 -1.08 -13.14
N PRO A 121 3.81 -0.49 -13.76
CA PRO A 121 3.22 0.72 -13.22
C PRO A 121 2.66 0.53 -11.81
N TRP A 122 2.11 -0.66 -11.54
CA TRP A 122 1.53 -0.99 -10.25
C TRP A 122 2.28 -2.13 -9.59
N VAL A 123 2.58 -1.97 -8.31
CA VAL A 123 3.24 -2.98 -7.48
C VAL A 123 2.41 -3.27 -6.24
N HIS A 124 2.22 -4.55 -5.96
CA HIS A 124 1.73 -5.06 -4.69
C HIS A 124 2.86 -5.84 -4.03
N ALA A 125 3.17 -5.54 -2.77
CA ALA A 125 4.15 -6.27 -1.99
C ALA A 125 3.54 -6.79 -0.69
N ALA A 126 3.48 -8.11 -0.55
CA ALA A 126 3.03 -8.83 0.63
C ALA A 126 4.20 -9.70 1.15
N CYS A 127 4.93 -9.17 2.12
CA CYS A 127 6.15 -9.77 2.66
C CYS A 127 6.54 -9.10 3.98
N HIS A 128 7.51 -9.64 4.71
CA HIS A 128 8.13 -8.87 5.80
C HIS A 128 8.89 -7.68 5.24
N GLY A 129 8.85 -6.56 5.96
CA GLY A 129 9.58 -5.35 5.61
C GLY A 129 10.40 -4.83 6.79
N ARG A 130 11.52 -4.17 6.49
CA ARG A 130 12.20 -3.29 7.44
C ARG A 130 11.95 -1.86 7.00
N GLN A 131 11.41 -1.04 7.89
CA GLN A 131 11.24 0.39 7.62
C GLN A 131 12.48 1.11 8.13
N SER A 132 13.02 2.03 7.33
CA SER A 132 14.18 2.89 7.69
C SER A 132 14.39 3.96 6.60
N GLY A 133 13.33 4.72 6.27
CA GLY A 133 13.37 5.71 5.21
C GLY A 133 13.81 5.14 3.85
N ILE A 134 14.90 5.63 3.27
CA ILE A 134 15.41 5.12 1.97
C ILE A 134 16.09 3.75 2.09
N TRP A 135 16.52 3.39 3.31
CA TRP A 135 17.13 2.09 3.64
C TRP A 135 16.09 1.02 3.98
N SER A 136 14.81 1.34 3.81
CA SER A 136 13.74 0.36 3.96
C SER A 136 13.95 -0.79 2.98
N SER A 137 13.56 -1.99 3.36
CA SER A 137 13.82 -3.20 2.58
C SER A 137 12.67 -4.20 2.64
N PHE A 138 12.48 -4.95 1.56
CA PHE A 138 11.60 -6.12 1.51
C PHE A 138 12.41 -7.38 1.82
N ALA A 139 11.90 -8.24 2.70
CA ALA A 139 12.48 -9.54 2.94
C ALA A 139 11.94 -10.51 1.87
N LEU A 140 12.83 -10.92 0.99
CA LEU A 140 12.62 -11.78 -0.17
C LEU A 140 13.22 -13.16 0.07
N HIS A 141 13.09 -14.07 -0.90
CA HIS A 141 13.62 -15.42 -0.77
C HIS A 141 15.13 -15.47 -0.56
N ASP A 142 15.87 -14.58 -1.23
CA ASP A 142 17.33 -14.55 -1.25
C ASP A 142 17.94 -13.46 -0.33
N GLY A 143 17.12 -12.82 0.50
CA GLY A 143 17.58 -11.82 1.47
C GLY A 143 16.77 -10.51 1.45
N LEU A 144 17.40 -9.43 1.93
CA LEU A 144 16.78 -8.11 2.02
C LEU A 144 17.03 -7.30 0.74
N LEU A 145 15.98 -6.94 0.02
CA LEU A 145 16.05 -5.99 -1.09
C LEU A 145 15.78 -4.58 -0.58
N GLN A 146 16.82 -3.73 -0.57
CA GLN A 146 16.68 -2.31 -0.19
C GLN A 146 15.95 -1.52 -1.27
N LEU A 147 15.03 -0.64 -0.87
CA LEU A 147 14.30 0.24 -1.79
C LEU A 147 15.23 1.17 -2.58
N GLN A 148 16.37 1.57 -2.02
CA GLN A 148 17.37 2.36 -2.75
C GLN A 148 17.86 1.65 -4.01
N MET A 149 17.92 0.31 -4.02
CA MET A 149 18.32 -0.45 -5.21
C MET A 149 17.30 -0.31 -6.34
N LEU A 150 16.01 -0.12 -6.01
CA LEU A 150 14.99 0.18 -7.01
C LEU A 150 15.21 1.57 -7.61
N ALA A 151 15.71 2.55 -6.85
CA ALA A 151 15.92 3.93 -7.32
C ALA A 151 16.86 4.04 -8.53
N SER A 152 17.74 3.06 -8.71
CA SER A 152 18.67 3.01 -9.84
C SER A 152 18.07 2.41 -11.11
N LEU A 153 16.81 1.96 -11.09
CA LEU A 153 16.16 1.34 -12.24
C LEU A 153 15.70 2.40 -13.25
N PRO A 154 16.11 2.31 -14.53
CA PRO A 154 15.79 3.33 -15.54
C PRO A 154 14.30 3.38 -15.93
N GLY A 155 13.53 2.32 -15.66
CA GLY A 155 12.11 2.21 -16.06
C GLY A 155 11.09 2.63 -15.00
N LEU A 156 11.53 3.11 -13.83
CA LEU A 156 10.63 3.60 -12.78
C LEU A 156 9.80 4.84 -13.17
N SER A 157 10.09 5.46 -14.33
CA SER A 157 9.29 6.56 -14.89
C SER A 157 7.82 6.19 -15.14
N GLN A 158 7.50 4.89 -15.21
CA GLN A 158 6.13 4.40 -15.37
C GLN A 158 5.44 4.05 -14.04
N ALA A 159 6.11 4.19 -12.90
CA ALA A 159 5.56 3.85 -11.59
C ALA A 159 4.39 4.78 -11.22
N GLU A 160 3.26 4.19 -10.84
CA GLU A 160 2.03 4.93 -10.52
C GLU A 160 1.51 4.61 -9.14
N PHE A 161 1.39 3.32 -8.81
CA PHE A 161 0.72 2.85 -7.60
C PHE A 161 1.49 1.75 -6.88
N ALA A 162 1.66 1.89 -5.56
CA ALA A 162 2.20 0.84 -4.71
C ALA A 162 1.22 0.49 -3.60
N PHE A 163 0.98 -0.81 -3.38
CA PHE A 163 0.30 -1.33 -2.20
C PHE A 163 1.29 -2.15 -1.40
N LEU A 164 1.57 -1.74 -0.17
CA LEU A 164 2.48 -2.43 0.74
C LEU A 164 1.69 -3.10 1.86
N SER A 165 1.49 -4.41 1.71
CA SER A 165 1.01 -5.31 2.76
C SER A 165 2.22 -5.89 3.52
N THR A 166 3.04 -5.00 4.08
CA THR A 166 4.30 -5.38 4.72
C THR A 166 4.24 -5.20 6.22
N CYS A 167 4.35 -6.30 6.96
CA CYS A 167 4.53 -6.27 8.40
C CYS A 167 5.94 -5.78 8.74
N GLU A 168 6.04 -4.95 9.76
CA GLU A 168 7.31 -4.42 10.23
C GLU A 168 8.10 -5.47 11.00
N MET A 169 9.37 -5.66 10.62
CA MET A 169 10.37 -6.37 11.41
C MET A 169 10.90 -5.41 12.48
N ALA A 170 10.24 -5.36 13.64
CA ALA A 170 10.66 -4.53 14.76
C ALA A 170 12.03 -4.98 15.30
N MET A 171 13.04 -4.12 15.18
CA MET A 171 14.36 -4.33 15.79
C MET A 171 14.38 -3.80 17.24
N GLY A 172 13.45 -4.26 18.09
CA GLY A 172 13.57 -4.11 19.55
C GLY A 172 13.56 -2.69 20.13
N ASP A 173 13.30 -1.65 19.34
CA ASP A 173 13.20 -0.26 19.79
C ASP A 173 11.74 0.23 19.68
N GLY A 174 11.13 0.53 20.83
CA GLY A 174 9.72 0.96 20.94
C GLY A 174 9.39 2.36 20.39
N HIS A 175 10.06 2.81 19.32
CA HIS A 175 9.97 4.18 18.77
C HIS A 175 9.56 4.23 17.27
N LEU A 176 8.91 3.19 16.76
CA LEU A 176 8.73 2.88 15.33
C LEU A 176 7.57 3.58 14.59
N SER A 177 6.94 4.61 15.14
CA SER A 177 5.62 5.03 14.64
C SER A 177 5.65 6.01 13.45
N GLY A 178 6.81 6.54 13.05
CA GLY A 178 6.94 7.52 11.94
C GLY A 178 7.45 6.95 10.60
N GLU A 179 7.86 5.69 10.56
CA GLU A 179 8.66 5.17 9.45
C GLU A 179 7.83 4.84 8.20
N ALA A 180 6.53 4.55 8.35
CA ALA A 180 5.65 4.27 7.23
C ALA A 180 5.47 5.49 6.29
N LEU A 181 5.45 6.71 6.85
CA LEU A 181 5.48 7.93 6.03
C LEU A 181 6.83 8.12 5.35
N HIS A 182 7.92 7.69 5.97
CA HIS A 182 9.24 7.72 5.35
C HIS A 182 9.37 6.66 4.25
N LEU A 183 8.73 5.50 4.39
CA LEU A 183 8.62 4.43 3.39
C LEU A 183 7.79 4.89 2.18
N ALA A 184 6.59 5.43 2.42
CA ALA A 184 5.75 6.02 1.38
C ALA A 184 6.45 7.20 0.70
N GLY A 185 7.12 8.07 1.46
CA GLY A 185 7.95 9.15 0.93
C GLY A 185 9.12 8.65 0.07
N SER A 186 9.75 7.52 0.42
CA SER A 186 10.76 6.88 -0.43
C SER A 186 10.17 6.39 -1.74
N LEU A 187 9.00 5.75 -1.72
CA LEU A 187 8.30 5.33 -2.94
C LEU A 187 7.88 6.52 -3.81
N HIS A 188 7.46 7.63 -3.21
CA HIS A 188 7.21 8.85 -3.98
C HIS A 188 8.48 9.37 -4.67
N ARG A 189 9.65 9.30 -4.01
CA ARG A 189 10.95 9.62 -4.66
C ARG A 189 11.34 8.63 -5.76
N LEU A 190 10.88 7.37 -5.66
CA LEU A 190 11.03 6.35 -6.69
C LEU A 190 10.08 6.58 -7.89
N GLY A 191 9.16 7.54 -7.82
CA GLY A 191 8.23 7.88 -8.90
C GLY A 191 6.79 7.44 -8.68
N TYR A 192 6.48 6.68 -7.61
CA TYR A 192 5.10 6.28 -7.32
C TYR A 192 4.25 7.49 -6.94
N HIS A 193 3.06 7.60 -7.53
CA HIS A 193 2.18 8.75 -7.32
C HIS A 193 1.17 8.51 -6.20
N SER A 194 0.75 7.26 -5.99
CA SER A 194 -0.11 6.86 -4.89
C SER A 194 0.45 5.63 -4.19
N VAL A 195 0.49 5.67 -2.86
CA VAL A 195 1.00 4.57 -2.03
C VAL A 195 -0.03 4.25 -0.95
N ILE A 196 -0.38 2.98 -0.81
CA ILE A 196 -1.05 2.45 0.37
C ILE A 196 -0.01 1.68 1.16
N ALA A 197 0.17 2.05 2.43
CA ALA A 197 1.05 1.38 3.36
C ALA A 197 0.43 1.42 4.76
N THR A 198 0.85 0.50 5.62
CA THR A 198 0.35 0.37 6.99
C THR A 198 1.23 1.14 7.96
N LEU A 199 0.64 1.98 8.82
CA LEU A 199 1.36 2.69 9.88
C LEU A 199 1.83 1.76 11.02
N PHE A 200 1.09 0.66 11.26
CA PHE A 200 1.32 -0.29 12.33
C PHE A 200 1.13 -1.71 11.81
N SER A 201 1.58 -2.69 12.60
CA SER A 201 1.35 -4.11 12.31
C SER A 201 -0.15 -4.40 12.14
N VAL A 202 -0.50 -5.00 11.00
CA VAL A 202 -1.85 -5.44 10.68
C VAL A 202 -1.96 -6.93 11.00
N ARG A 203 -3.11 -7.37 11.49
CA ARG A 203 -3.38 -8.79 11.72
C ARG A 203 -3.36 -9.52 10.37
N ASP A 204 -2.70 -10.67 10.31
CA ASP A 204 -2.51 -11.46 9.08
C ASP A 204 -3.84 -11.81 8.35
N ARG A 205 -4.96 -11.86 9.08
CA ARG A 205 -6.29 -12.08 8.50
C ARG A 205 -6.96 -10.83 7.90
N ASP A 206 -6.60 -9.64 8.38
CA ASP A 206 -7.26 -8.39 7.99
C ASP A 206 -6.63 -7.82 6.71
N ALA A 207 -5.31 -8.01 6.52
CA ALA A 207 -4.59 -7.51 5.35
C ALA A 207 -5.10 -8.11 4.01
N PRO A 208 -5.31 -9.44 3.88
CA PRO A 208 -5.89 -10.03 2.67
C PRO A 208 -7.29 -9.51 2.35
N PHE A 209 -8.11 -9.23 3.38
CA PHE A 209 -9.44 -8.67 3.20
C PHE A 209 -9.37 -7.24 2.64
N ILE A 210 -8.55 -6.38 3.25
CA ILE A 210 -8.40 -4.99 2.81
C ILE A 210 -7.84 -4.94 1.40
N ALA A 211 -6.78 -5.70 1.09
CA ALA A 211 -6.20 -5.72 -0.25
C ALA A 211 -7.23 -6.17 -1.30
N ASN A 212 -7.96 -7.26 -1.05
CA ASN A 212 -9.02 -7.73 -1.94
C ASN A 212 -10.09 -6.64 -2.19
N LYS A 213 -10.53 -5.92 -1.14
CA LYS A 213 -11.53 -4.84 -1.28
C LYS A 213 -10.99 -3.61 -1.98
N VAL A 214 -9.73 -3.26 -1.76
CA VAL A 214 -9.08 -2.15 -2.48
C VAL A 214 -8.99 -2.45 -3.97
N TYR A 215 -8.48 -3.62 -4.35
CA TYR A 215 -8.37 -3.99 -5.76
C TYR A 215 -9.75 -4.20 -6.43
N GLU A 216 -10.75 -4.69 -5.69
CA GLU A 216 -12.14 -4.73 -6.18
C GLU A 216 -12.66 -3.34 -6.56
N GLN A 217 -12.35 -2.30 -5.78
CA GLN A 217 -12.73 -0.93 -6.13
C GLN A 217 -11.87 -0.34 -7.26
N LEU A 218 -10.56 -0.60 -7.26
CA LEU A 218 -9.65 -0.06 -8.27
C LEU A 218 -9.87 -0.65 -9.68
N PHE A 219 -10.39 -1.88 -9.75
CA PHE A 219 -10.72 -2.56 -11.01
C PHE A 219 -12.20 -2.50 -11.37
N LYS A 220 -13.00 -1.72 -10.64
CA LYS A 220 -14.45 -1.58 -10.90
C LYS A 220 -14.74 -0.83 -12.19
N ASP A 221 -13.90 0.16 -12.52
CA ASP A 221 -14.06 0.97 -13.73
C ASP A 221 -13.24 0.40 -14.88
N GLU A 222 -13.68 0.65 -16.12
CA GLU A 222 -12.95 0.25 -17.34
C GLU A 222 -11.54 0.88 -17.41
N ARG A 223 -11.38 2.07 -16.82
CA ARG A 223 -10.11 2.80 -16.79
C ARG A 223 -9.44 2.70 -15.43
N LEU A 224 -8.23 2.14 -15.41
CA LEU A 224 -7.36 2.14 -14.25
C LEU A 224 -6.98 3.55 -13.82
N ASN A 225 -7.10 3.82 -12.52
CA ASN A 225 -6.83 5.14 -11.97
C ASN A 225 -6.27 5.06 -10.55
N TYR A 226 -4.94 5.21 -10.42
CA TYR A 226 -4.26 5.20 -9.12
C TYR A 226 -4.77 6.29 -8.16
N ARG A 227 -5.39 7.38 -8.65
CA ARG A 227 -5.89 8.47 -7.79
C ARG A 227 -7.08 8.05 -6.93
N LYS A 228 -7.78 6.96 -7.33
CA LYS A 228 -8.87 6.36 -6.56
C LYS A 228 -8.41 5.51 -5.39
N ALA A 229 -7.10 5.25 -5.24
CA ALA A 229 -6.55 4.41 -4.16
C ALA A 229 -7.01 4.84 -2.76
N ALA A 230 -7.02 6.13 -2.46
CA ALA A 230 -7.46 6.61 -1.14
C ALA A 230 -8.95 6.33 -0.89
N GLN A 231 -9.79 6.50 -1.90
CA GLN A 231 -11.23 6.20 -1.79
C GLN A 231 -11.45 4.68 -1.70
N ALA A 232 -10.71 3.88 -2.47
CA ALA A 232 -10.74 2.43 -2.41
C ALA A 232 -10.37 1.91 -1.02
N LEU A 233 -9.29 2.43 -0.42
CA LEU A 233 -8.87 2.09 0.94
C LEU A 233 -9.92 2.52 1.96
N HIS A 234 -10.46 3.73 1.84
CA HIS A 234 -11.50 4.22 2.72
C HIS A 234 -12.73 3.31 2.74
N CYS A 235 -13.22 2.92 1.56
CA CYS A 235 -14.32 1.95 1.45
C CYS A 235 -13.95 0.58 2.05
N ALA A 236 -12.74 0.08 1.81
CA ALA A 236 -12.29 -1.20 2.35
C ALA A 236 -12.25 -1.21 3.89
N ILE A 237 -11.82 -0.10 4.52
CA ILE A 237 -11.79 0.05 5.97
C ILE A 237 -13.20 0.07 6.57
N HIS A 238 -14.14 0.80 5.96
CA HIS A 238 -15.55 0.79 6.41
C HIS A 238 -16.14 -0.61 6.34
N LEU A 239 -15.92 -1.35 5.24
CA LEU A 239 -16.38 -2.73 5.10
C LEU A 239 -15.76 -3.67 6.14
N LEU A 240 -14.49 -3.47 6.50
CA LEU A 240 -13.83 -4.26 7.55
C LEU A 240 -14.44 -3.95 8.93
N GLN A 241 -14.81 -2.70 9.20
CA GLN A 241 -15.46 -2.31 10.46
C GLN A 241 -16.85 -2.92 10.58
N GLU A 242 -17.64 -2.89 9.50
CA GLU A 242 -18.97 -3.53 9.45
C GLU A 242 -18.89 -5.05 9.63
N ALA A 243 -17.84 -5.70 9.11
CA ALA A 243 -17.66 -7.14 9.26
C ALA A 243 -17.20 -7.56 10.68
N ASN A 244 -16.67 -6.63 11.47
CA ASN A 244 -16.16 -6.88 12.82
C ASN A 244 -17.10 -6.41 13.95
N GLY A 245 -18.14 -5.63 13.62
CA GLY A 245 -19.16 -5.15 14.55
C GLY A 245 -20.35 -6.08 14.65
#